data_AF-A0A9E5R9K4-F1
#
_entry.id   AF-A0A9E5R9K4-F1
#
_cell.length_a   1.000
_cell.length_b   1.000
_cell.length_c   1.000
_cell.angle_alpha   90.00
_cell.angle_beta   90.00
_cell.angle_gamma   90.00
#
_symmetry.space_group_name_H-M   'P 1'
#
loop_
_entity.id
_entity.type
_entity.pdbx_description
1 polymer ?
#
loop_
_entity_poly.entity_id
_entity_poly.type
_entity_poly.pdbx_seq_one_letter_code
_entity_poly.pdbx_strand_id
1 'polypeptide(L)'
;MARKSRSKRSQRIMIWFYPLIAIGGLFYPLLGYLMLAMMLFLIIYSYFRARYWCGNLCPRGAFLDIVMPYLSIDRPYPRFLTRKWFRWGVFGLFMSVFISRMIATGGNLIAIGGVFVSMCVITSLIAIPLGIATRPRAWCAFCPMGTLQETLGKLGQRHAKAQRNVTR
;
A
#
# COMPACT_ATOMS: atom_id res chain seq x y z
N MET A 1 -13.90 25.07 0.41
CA MET A 1 -14.85 24.00 0.03
C MET A 1 -14.24 22.64 0.39
N ALA A 2 -14.44 22.17 1.62
CA ALA A 2 -13.92 20.88 2.07
C ALA A 2 -14.72 19.74 1.41
N ARG A 3 -14.11 18.98 0.50
CA ARG A 3 -14.75 17.76 -0.02
C ARG A 3 -14.86 16.76 1.13
N LYS A 4 -16.07 16.56 1.63
CA LYS A 4 -16.46 15.42 2.46
C LYS A 4 -16.07 14.15 1.70
N SER A 5 -14.95 13.53 2.08
CA SER A 5 -14.61 12.20 1.59
C SER A 5 -15.82 11.32 1.85
N ARG A 6 -16.36 10.70 0.78
CA ARG A 6 -17.47 9.76 0.87
C ARG A 6 -16.92 8.46 1.50
N SER A 7 -16.61 8.53 2.80
CA SER A 7 -16.08 7.45 3.63
C SER A 7 -17.05 6.28 3.56
N LYS A 8 -16.70 5.25 2.79
CA LYS A 8 -17.46 4.00 2.76
C LYS A 8 -17.27 3.27 4.09
N ARG A 9 -18.31 2.58 4.56
CA ARG A 9 -18.32 1.81 5.83
C ARG A 9 -17.07 0.93 6.00
N SER A 10 -16.61 0.26 4.94
CA SER A 10 -15.41 -0.59 4.97
C SER A 10 -14.11 0.14 5.30
N GLN A 11 -13.94 1.41 4.86
CA GLN A 11 -12.71 2.17 5.15
C GLN A 11 -12.64 2.60 6.62
N ARG A 12 -13.80 2.85 7.24
CA ARG A 12 -13.89 3.26 8.65
C ARG A 12 -13.60 2.12 9.62
N ILE A 13 -13.85 0.87 9.23
CA ILE A 13 -13.52 -0.33 10.02
C ILE A 13 -12.01 -0.62 9.90
N MET A 14 -11.44 -0.50 8.71
CA MET A 14 -10.03 -0.81 8.45
C MET A 14 -9.04 0.24 8.96
N ILE A 15 -9.49 1.46 9.27
CA ILE A 15 -8.62 2.48 9.85
C ILE A 15 -8.10 2.11 11.23
N TRP A 16 -8.89 1.36 12.03
CA TRP A 16 -8.52 0.95 13.38
C TRP A 16 -7.40 -0.09 13.39
N PHE A 17 -7.29 -0.90 12.33
CA PHE A 17 -6.22 -1.88 12.19
C PHE A 17 -4.85 -1.23 11.97
N TYR A 18 -4.79 -0.07 11.31
CA TYR A 18 -3.52 0.58 11.00
C TYR A 18 -2.74 1.09 12.24
N PRO A 19 -3.31 1.90 13.15
CA PRO A 19 -2.64 2.32 14.37
C PRO A 19 -2.43 1.15 15.33
N LEU A 20 -3.32 0.15 15.35
CA LEU A 20 -3.12 -1.08 16.13
C LEU A 20 -1.84 -1.81 15.69
N ILE A 21 -1.58 -1.91 14.38
CA ILE A 21 -0.38 -2.55 13.84
C ILE A 21 0.85 -1.65 14.03
N ALA A 22 0.72 -0.33 13.86
CA ALA A 22 1.84 0.60 14.01
C ALA A 22 2.32 0.73 15.46
N ILE A 23 1.40 0.75 16.42
CA ILE A 23 1.68 0.85 17.86
C ILE A 23 2.04 -0.54 18.41
N GLY A 24 1.29 -1.58 18.03
CA GLY A 24 1.54 -2.96 18.47
C GLY A 24 2.84 -3.54 17.90
N GLY A 25 3.26 -3.13 16.70
CA GLY A 25 4.53 -3.53 16.12
C GLY A 25 5.77 -2.99 16.84
N LEU A 26 5.63 -1.90 17.62
CA LEU A 26 6.72 -1.38 18.45
C LEU A 26 6.97 -2.23 19.69
N PHE A 27 5.94 -2.93 20.18
CA PHE A 27 6.01 -3.78 21.37
C PHE A 27 6.12 -5.28 21.04
N TYR A 28 5.60 -5.73 19.90
CA TYR A 28 5.61 -7.14 19.50
C TYR A 28 6.02 -7.33 18.03
N PRO A 29 7.27 -7.76 17.74
CA PRO A 29 7.70 -8.08 16.38
C PRO A 29 6.87 -9.21 15.73
N LEU A 30 6.16 -10.00 16.54
CA LEU A 30 5.25 -11.06 16.09
C LEU A 30 4.05 -10.53 15.26
N LEU A 31 3.64 -9.27 15.44
CA LEU A 31 2.56 -8.65 14.64
C LEU A 31 2.94 -8.46 13.17
N GLY A 32 4.23 -8.45 12.83
CA GLY A 32 4.68 -8.38 11.43
C GLY A 32 4.18 -9.56 10.59
N TYR A 33 3.94 -10.72 11.20
CA TYR A 33 3.40 -11.91 10.53
C TYR A 33 1.94 -11.72 10.11
N LEU A 34 1.14 -10.99 10.91
CA LEU A 34 -0.24 -10.63 10.57
C LEU A 34 -0.29 -9.73 9.33
N MET A 35 0.69 -8.85 9.18
CA MET A 35 0.81 -7.96 8.04
C MET A 35 1.20 -8.72 6.76
N LEU A 36 2.09 -9.70 6.90
CA LEU A 36 2.48 -10.62 5.82
C LEU A 36 1.30 -11.50 5.38
N ALA A 37 0.52 -12.02 6.34
CA ALA A 37 -0.71 -12.76 6.08
C ALA A 37 -1.74 -11.92 5.32
N MET A 38 -1.93 -10.65 5.70
CA MET A 38 -2.81 -9.71 4.97
C MET A 38 -2.29 -9.43 3.55
N MET A 39 -0.97 -9.37 3.34
CA MET A 39 -0.35 -9.22 2.02
C MET A 39 -0.52 -10.45 1.12
N LEU A 40 -0.48 -11.66 1.70
CA LEU A 40 -0.76 -12.89 0.97
C LEU A 40 -2.22 -12.97 0.56
N PHE A 41 -3.13 -12.70 1.51
CA PHE A 41 -4.57 -12.68 1.26
C PHE A 41 -4.94 -11.71 0.14
N LEU A 42 -4.26 -10.57 0.12
CA LEU A 42 -4.32 -9.54 -0.92
C LEU A 42 -3.96 -10.04 -2.32
N ILE A 43 -2.88 -10.81 -2.45
CA ILE A 43 -2.44 -11.35 -3.74
C ILE A 43 -3.48 -12.34 -4.27
N ILE A 44 -3.99 -13.21 -3.38
CA ILE A 44 -5.05 -14.17 -3.68
C ILE A 44 -6.32 -13.43 -4.13
N TYR A 45 -6.76 -12.42 -3.37
CA TYR A 45 -7.96 -11.64 -3.70
C TYR A 45 -7.79 -10.75 -4.94
N SER A 46 -6.56 -10.35 -5.25
CA SER A 46 -6.24 -9.54 -6.44
C SER A 46 -6.46 -10.30 -7.74
N TYR A 47 -6.57 -11.63 -7.72
CA TYR A 47 -6.94 -12.43 -8.89
C TYR A 47 -8.35 -12.11 -9.39
N PHE A 48 -9.29 -11.78 -8.50
CA PHE A 48 -10.67 -11.48 -8.85
C PHE A 48 -10.91 -10.00 -9.19
N ARG A 49 -10.33 -9.07 -8.42
CA ARG A 49 -10.61 -7.63 -8.55
C ARG A 49 -9.36 -6.78 -8.36
N ALA A 50 -8.51 -6.76 -9.37
CA ALA A 50 -7.37 -5.84 -9.42
C ALA A 50 -7.83 -4.38 -9.19
N ARG A 51 -7.11 -3.66 -8.32
CA ARG A 51 -7.33 -2.24 -7.93
C ARG A 51 -8.48 -1.93 -6.97
N TYR A 52 -9.40 -2.86 -6.67
CA TYR A 52 -10.46 -2.61 -5.68
C TYR A 52 -9.90 -2.46 -4.27
N TRP A 53 -8.88 -3.25 -3.93
CA TRP A 53 -8.31 -3.26 -2.58
C TRP A 53 -7.53 -1.97 -2.27
N CYS A 54 -6.61 -1.54 -3.14
CA CYS A 54 -5.90 -0.27 -2.96
C CYS A 54 -6.84 0.95 -2.95
N GLY A 55 -7.93 0.92 -3.71
CA GLY A 55 -8.89 2.03 -3.77
C GLY A 55 -9.85 2.11 -2.58
N ASN A 56 -10.19 0.96 -1.97
CA ASN A 56 -11.35 0.85 -1.07
C ASN A 56 -11.09 0.10 0.24
N LEU A 57 -10.02 -0.70 0.36
CA LEU A 57 -9.73 -1.55 1.53
C LEU A 57 -8.33 -1.33 2.13
N CYS A 58 -7.41 -0.60 1.48
CA CYS A 58 -6.08 -0.38 2.05
C CYS A 58 -6.18 0.31 3.43
N PRO A 59 -5.77 -0.33 4.54
CA PRO A 59 -5.95 0.22 5.88
C PRO A 59 -5.17 1.54 6.06
N ARG A 60 -3.97 1.60 5.48
CA ARG A 60 -3.17 2.84 5.39
C ARG A 60 -3.84 3.91 4.51
N GLY A 61 -4.38 3.53 3.37
CA GLY A 61 -5.06 4.47 2.47
C GLY A 61 -6.32 5.07 3.09
N ALA A 62 -7.06 4.26 3.86
CA ALA A 62 -8.19 4.71 4.67
C ALA A 62 -7.75 5.68 5.78
N PHE A 63 -6.61 5.40 6.43
CA PHE A 63 -6.02 6.30 7.43
C PHE A 63 -5.73 7.69 6.85
N LEU A 64 -5.01 7.77 5.74
CA LEU A 64 -4.71 9.05 5.11
C LEU A 64 -5.98 9.77 4.63
N ASP A 65 -6.96 9.06 4.08
CA ASP A 65 -8.17 9.69 3.54
C ASP A 65 -9.10 10.28 4.63
N ILE A 66 -9.03 9.75 5.86
CA ILE A 66 -9.83 10.22 7.00
C ILE A 66 -9.07 11.24 7.85
N VAL A 67 -7.75 11.08 8.03
CA VAL A 67 -6.91 11.94 8.89
C VAL A 67 -6.40 13.19 8.16
N MET A 68 -5.95 13.08 6.92
CA MET A 68 -5.40 14.23 6.18
C MET A 68 -6.39 15.29 5.64
N PRO A 69 -7.72 15.10 5.50
CA PRO A 69 -8.58 16.21 5.07
C PRO A 69 -8.61 17.38 6.07
N TYR A 70 -8.14 17.18 7.31
CA TYR A 70 -8.00 18.24 8.30
C TYR A 70 -6.77 19.14 8.08
N LEU A 71 -5.76 18.68 7.32
CA LEU A 71 -4.47 19.36 7.20
C LEU A 71 -3.97 19.51 5.75
N SER A 72 -4.58 18.81 4.79
CA SER A 72 -4.11 18.74 3.41
C SER A 72 -4.46 20.00 2.62
N ILE A 73 -3.45 20.57 1.96
CA ILE A 73 -3.62 21.61 0.95
C ILE A 73 -4.08 20.93 -0.34
N ASP A 74 -5.24 21.32 -0.87
CA ASP A 74 -5.93 20.69 -2.02
C ASP A 74 -5.22 20.98 -3.38
N ARG A 75 -3.89 20.85 -3.43
CA ARG A 75 -3.09 21.02 -4.63
C ARG A 75 -3.12 19.75 -5.48
N PRO A 76 -3.21 19.88 -6.82
CA PRO A 76 -3.05 18.75 -7.72
C PRO A 76 -1.65 18.14 -7.56
N TYR A 77 -1.53 16.83 -7.76
CA TYR A 77 -0.26 16.13 -7.67
C TYR A 77 0.77 16.76 -8.64
N PRO A 78 2.03 16.98 -8.21
CA PRO A 78 3.07 17.39 -9.14
C PRO A 78 3.23 16.30 -10.21
N ARG A 79 3.26 16.68 -11.50
CA ARG A 79 3.38 15.74 -12.64
C ARG A 79 4.58 14.82 -12.55
N PHE A 80 5.59 15.18 -11.75
CA PHE A 80 6.76 14.36 -11.47
C PHE A 80 6.41 13.02 -10.76
N LEU A 81 5.48 13.04 -9.79
CA LEU A 81 5.15 11.85 -8.98
C LEU A 81 4.38 10.78 -9.76
N THR A 82 3.74 11.16 -10.86
CA THR A 82 2.95 10.25 -11.71
C THR A 82 3.74 9.70 -12.89
N ARG A 83 4.99 10.14 -13.11
CA ARG A 83 5.82 9.60 -14.19
C ARG A 83 6.10 8.12 -13.94
N LYS A 84 6.00 7.31 -15.00
CA LYS A 84 6.29 5.86 -14.95
C LYS A 84 7.67 5.59 -14.38
N TRP A 85 8.68 6.37 -14.77
CA TRP A 85 10.05 6.24 -14.26
C TRP A 85 10.13 6.46 -12.75
N PHE A 86 9.49 7.50 -12.21
CA PHE A 86 9.47 7.75 -10.77
C PHE A 86 8.76 6.63 -10.00
N ARG A 87 7.65 6.12 -10.55
CA ARG A 87 6.90 5.00 -9.96
C ARG A 87 7.72 3.71 -9.90
N TRP A 88 8.45 3.39 -10.97
CA TRP A 88 9.36 2.25 -11.02
C TRP A 88 10.62 2.47 -10.17
N GLY A 89 11.11 3.71 -10.06
CA GLY A 89 12.21 4.08 -9.18
C GLY A 89 11.88 3.84 -7.70
N VAL A 90 10.70 4.28 -7.24
CA VAL A 90 10.24 4.01 -5.87
C VAL A 90 10.02 2.52 -5.64
N PHE A 91 9.47 1.80 -6.63
CA PHE A 91 9.33 0.34 -6.54
C PHE A 91 10.68 -0.36 -6.38
N GLY A 92 11.67 0.01 -7.21
CA GLY A 92 13.03 -0.53 -7.13
C GLY A 92 13.70 -0.21 -5.80
N LEU A 93 13.57 1.02 -5.32
CA LEU A 93 14.10 1.43 -4.02
C LEU A 93 13.46 0.62 -2.88
N PHE A 94 12.14 0.40 -2.91
CA PHE A 94 11.45 -0.37 -1.89
C PHE A 94 11.87 -1.84 -1.88
N MET A 95 12.00 -2.45 -3.06
CA MET A 95 12.51 -3.82 -3.18
C MET A 95 13.97 -3.92 -2.75
N SER A 96 14.81 -2.94 -3.10
CA SER A 96 16.21 -2.88 -2.65
C SER A 96 16.32 -2.84 -1.13
N VAL A 97 15.54 -1.97 -0.48
CA VAL A 97 15.52 -1.89 0.98
C VAL A 97 14.99 -3.19 1.60
N PHE A 98 13.93 -3.77 1.05
CA PHE A 98 13.39 -5.05 1.51
C PHE A 98 14.43 -6.17 1.42
N ILE A 99 15.09 -6.32 0.27
CA ILE A 99 16.14 -7.33 0.05
C ILE A 99 17.32 -7.08 0.99
N SER A 100 17.77 -5.83 1.12
CA SER A 100 18.89 -5.48 2.01
C SER A 100 18.60 -5.84 3.47
N ARG A 101 17.37 -5.64 3.93
CA ARG A 101 16.93 -6.00 5.29
C ARG A 101 16.75 -7.51 5.45
N MET A 102 16.32 -8.20 4.41
CA MET A 102 16.14 -9.65 4.40
C MET A 102 17.51 -10.36 4.52
N ILE A 103 18.52 -9.90 3.77
CA ILE A 103 19.90 -10.39 3.89
C ILE A 103 20.47 -10.10 5.27
N ALA A 104 20.29 -8.88 5.80
CA ALA A 104 20.77 -8.51 7.13
C ALA A 104 20.13 -9.31 8.28
N THR A 105 18.95 -9.89 8.06
CA THR A 105 18.20 -10.64 9.09
C THR A 105 18.63 -12.11 9.20
N GLY A 106 19.29 -12.65 8.16
CA GLY A 106 19.91 -13.99 8.21
C GLY A 106 18.96 -15.15 8.48
N GLY A 107 17.65 -14.99 8.27
CA GLY A 107 16.66 -16.06 8.45
C GLY A 107 15.96 -16.14 9.82
N ASN A 108 16.22 -15.21 10.74
CA ASN A 108 15.52 -15.18 12.03
C ASN A 108 14.05 -14.76 11.89
N LEU A 109 13.11 -15.68 12.13
CA LEU A 109 11.65 -15.46 11.99
C LEU A 109 11.12 -14.24 12.75
N ILE A 110 11.67 -13.97 13.94
CA ILE A 110 11.26 -12.86 14.81
C ILE A 110 11.71 -11.52 14.24
N ALA A 111 12.89 -11.47 13.65
CA ALA A 111 13.44 -10.25 13.06
C ALA A 111 12.80 -9.91 11.71
N ILE A 112 12.28 -10.90 10.97
CA ILE A 112 11.49 -10.65 9.74
C ILE A 112 10.26 -9.79 10.06
N GLY A 113 9.56 -10.08 11.16
CA GLY A 113 8.40 -9.29 11.57
C GLY A 113 8.73 -7.82 11.85
N GLY A 114 9.89 -7.55 12.46
CA GLY A 114 10.39 -6.20 12.72
C GLY A 114 10.72 -5.41 11.44
N VAL A 115 11.15 -6.08 10.37
CA VAL A 115 11.41 -5.43 9.06
C VAL A 115 10.12 -4.87 8.46
N PHE A 116 9.02 -5.61 8.53
CA PHE A 116 7.72 -5.15 8.00
C PHE A 116 7.16 -3.96 8.78
N VAL A 117 7.27 -3.98 10.11
CA VAL A 117 6.86 -2.85 10.97
C VAL A 117 7.72 -1.63 10.66
N SER A 118 9.04 -1.79 10.61
CA SER A 118 9.98 -0.69 10.29
C SER A 118 9.68 -0.07 8.93
N MET A 119 9.41 -0.89 7.91
CA MET A 119 8.98 -0.42 6.58
C MET A 119 7.66 0.36 6.64
N CYS A 120 6.71 -0.09 7.44
CA CYS A 120 5.44 0.61 7.61
C CYS A 120 5.62 1.96 8.30
N VAL A 121 6.44 2.03 9.35
CA VAL A 121 6.76 3.29 10.03
C VAL A 121 7.48 4.26 9.08
N ILE A 122 8.57 3.82 8.45
CA ILE A 122 9.38 4.65 7.54
C ILE A 122 8.51 5.19 6.41
N THR A 123 7.74 4.35 5.74
CA THR A 123 6.91 4.83 4.63
C THR A 123 5.82 5.79 5.10
N SER A 124 5.33 5.63 6.32
CA SER A 124 4.29 6.49 6.88
C SER A 124 4.85 7.84 7.29
N LEU A 125 6.08 7.87 7.82
CA LEU A 125 6.83 9.11 8.02
C LEU A 125 7.04 9.88 6.72
N ILE A 126 7.18 9.22 5.57
CA ILE A 126 7.27 9.90 4.27
C ILE A 126 5.88 10.29 3.73
N ALA A 127 4.86 9.47 3.98
CA ALA A 127 3.51 9.72 3.47
C ALA A 127 2.76 10.84 4.18
N ILE A 128 3.01 11.07 5.47
CA ILE A 128 2.42 12.18 6.23
C ILE A 128 2.80 13.55 5.60
N PRO A 129 4.09 13.92 5.46
CA PRO A 129 4.46 15.20 4.86
C PRO A 129 4.00 15.30 3.39
N LEU A 130 4.05 14.21 2.63
CA LEU A 130 3.53 14.21 1.26
C LEU A 130 2.03 14.43 1.18
N GLY A 131 1.23 13.82 2.06
CA GLY A 131 -0.21 13.96 2.08
C GLY A 131 -0.72 15.25 2.73
N ILE A 132 0.16 15.96 3.46
CA ILE A 132 -0.08 17.35 3.87
C ILE A 132 0.17 18.30 2.68
N ALA A 133 1.29 18.14 1.98
CA ALA A 133 1.68 19.02 0.87
C ALA A 133 0.85 18.80 -0.42
N THR A 134 0.32 17.59 -0.61
CA THR A 134 -0.47 17.20 -1.79
C THR A 134 -1.72 16.45 -1.35
N ARG A 135 -2.53 15.95 -2.30
CA ARG A 135 -3.75 15.20 -1.96
C ARG A 135 -3.47 14.01 -1.01
N PRO A 136 -4.41 13.67 -0.10
CA PRO A 136 -4.26 12.59 0.89
C PRO A 136 -3.94 11.22 0.29
N ARG A 137 -4.22 11.00 -1.01
CA ARG A 137 -3.89 9.75 -1.74
C ARG A 137 -2.66 9.84 -2.63
N ALA A 138 -1.80 10.84 -2.46
CA ALA A 138 -0.60 10.98 -3.28
C ALA A 138 0.32 9.76 -3.16
N TRP A 139 0.54 9.25 -1.94
CA TRP A 139 1.32 8.03 -1.72
C TRP A 139 0.74 6.81 -2.43
N CYS A 140 -0.60 6.69 -2.44
CA CYS A 140 -1.27 5.59 -3.13
C CYS A 140 -1.07 5.62 -4.66
N ALA A 141 -0.78 6.78 -5.26
CA ALA A 141 -0.56 6.90 -6.70
C ALA A 141 0.77 6.26 -7.17
N PHE A 142 1.78 6.26 -6.30
CA PHE A 142 3.11 5.68 -6.60
C PHE A 142 3.46 4.48 -5.71
N CYS A 143 2.52 3.99 -4.91
CA CYS A 143 2.71 2.85 -4.01
C CYS A 143 3.20 1.60 -4.80
N PRO A 144 4.25 0.91 -4.32
CA PRO A 144 4.79 -0.27 -4.99
C PRO A 144 3.75 -1.38 -5.13
N MET A 145 2.92 -1.59 -4.11
CA MET A 145 1.83 -2.56 -4.14
C MET A 145 0.73 -2.21 -5.15
N GLY A 146 0.39 -0.93 -5.27
CA GLY A 146 -0.58 -0.48 -6.27
C GLY A 146 -0.08 -0.72 -7.70
N THR A 147 1.22 -0.53 -7.92
CA THR A 147 1.89 -0.80 -9.20
C THR A 147 1.92 -2.30 -9.50
N LEU A 148 2.21 -3.13 -8.50
CA LEU A 148 2.19 -4.58 -8.62
C LEU A 148 0.79 -5.10 -8.95
N GLN A 149 -0.25 -4.65 -8.23
CA GLN A 149 -1.64 -5.03 -8.49
C GLN A 149 -2.17 -4.57 -9.85
N GLU A 150 -1.77 -3.38 -10.33
CA GLU A 150 -2.14 -2.93 -11.67
C GLU A 150 -1.47 -3.77 -12.76
N THR A 151 -0.25 -4.23 -12.52
CA THR A 151 0.49 -5.09 -13.45
C THR A 151 -0.10 -6.50 -13.46
N LEU A 152 -0.33 -7.08 -12.28
CA LEU A 152 -0.97 -8.39 -12.09
C LEU A 152 -2.40 -8.41 -12.65
N GLY A 153 -3.18 -7.35 -12.43
CA GLY A 153 -4.53 -7.24 -12.99
C GLY A 153 -4.56 -7.24 -14.52
N LYS A 154 -3.61 -6.54 -15.16
CA LYS A 154 -3.47 -6.54 -16.63
C LYS A 154 -3.02 -7.90 -17.15
N LEU A 155 -2.12 -8.58 -16.44
CA LEU A 155 -1.70 -9.94 -16.75
C LEU A 155 -2.86 -10.94 -16.62
N GLY A 156 -3.61 -10.89 -15.52
CA GLY A 156 -4.79 -11.74 -15.29
C GLY A 156 -5.87 -11.55 -16.35
N GLN A 157 -6.14 -10.32 -16.78
CA GLN A 157 -7.08 -10.05 -17.89
C GLN A 157 -6.57 -10.57 -19.23
N ARG A 158 -5.25 -10.53 -19.48
CA ARG A 158 -4.63 -11.11 -20.67
C ARG A 158 -4.72 -12.63 -20.68
N HIS A 159 -4.46 -13.28 -19.54
CA HIS A 159 -4.64 -14.73 -19.39
C HIS A 159 -6.09 -15.15 -19.54
N ALA A 160 -7.04 -14.43 -18.93
CA ALA A 160 -8.47 -14.69 -19.08
C ALA A 160 -8.96 -14.52 -20.53
N LYS A 161 -8.46 -13.49 -21.25
CA LYS A 161 -8.74 -13.32 -22.69
C LYS A 161 -8.09 -14.40 -23.55
N ALA A 162 -6.85 -14.79 -23.25
CA ALA A 162 -6.13 -15.83 -23.98
C ALA A 162 -6.81 -17.19 -23.82
N GLN A 163 -7.24 -17.55 -22.60
CA GLN A 163 -8.00 -18.78 -22.35
C GLN A 163 -9.33 -18.80 -23.10
N ARG A 164 -10.03 -17.65 -23.17
CA ARG A 164 -11.29 -17.52 -23.93
C ARG A 164 -11.12 -17.67 -25.45
N ASN A 165 -9.93 -17.40 -25.97
CA ASN A 165 -9.61 -17.54 -27.41
C ASN A 165 -9.19 -18.96 -27.79
N VAL A 166 -8.77 -19.78 -26.82
CA VAL A 166 -8.41 -21.20 -27.04
C VAL A 166 -9.64 -22.12 -26.92
N THR A 167 -10.69 -21.67 -26.24
CA THR A 167 -11.97 -22.41 -26.11
C THR A 167 -13.00 -22.09 -27.20
N ARG A 168 -12.62 -21.34 -28.24
CA ARG A 168 -13.51 -20.95 -29.35
C ARG A 168 -13.02 -21.53 -30.67
#